data_AF-A0A1C7E2B9-F1
#
_entry.id   AF-A0A1C7E2B9-F1
#
_cell.length_a   1.000
_cell.length_b   1.000
_cell.length_c   1.000
_cell.angle_alpha   90.00
_cell.angle_beta   90.00
_cell.angle_gamma   90.00
#
_symmetry.space_group_name_H-M   'P 1'
#
loop_
_entity.id
_entity.type
_entity.pdbx_description
1 polymer ?
#
loop_
_entity_poly.entity_id
_entity_poly.type
_entity_poly.pdbx_seq_one_letter_code
_entity_poly.pdbx_strand_id
1 'polypeptide(L)' 'MKEAIIESWHNIKWIFVLFSLAAIGAMVLIGVAVALRSVVGVFLSILLLLVIMGFGFKRKKEMRDAGAL' A
#
# COMPACT_ATOMS: atom_id res chain seq x y z
N MET A 1 31.74 -1.51 3.49
CA MET A 1 30.55 -2.39 3.38
C MET A 1 29.51 -2.10 4.48
N LYS A 2 29.90 -1.99 5.76
CA LYS A 2 28.97 -1.61 6.86
C LYS A 2 28.31 -0.23 6.64
N GLU A 3 29.07 0.77 6.21
CA GLU A 3 28.55 2.12 5.91
C GLU A 3 27.46 2.14 4.82
N ALA A 4 27.65 1.37 3.74
CA ALA A 4 26.67 1.27 2.65
C ALA A 4 25.35 0.60 3.07
N ILE A 5 25.41 -0.31 4.05
CA ILE A 5 24.21 -0.94 4.62
C ILE A 5 23.44 0.11 5.44
N ILE A 6 24.13 0.91 6.27
CA ILE A 6 23.51 1.91 7.15
C ILE A 6 22.81 3.01 6.32
N GLU A 7 23.40 3.44 5.21
CA GLU A 7 22.80 4.43 4.29
C GLU A 7 21.51 3.92 3.61
N SER A 8 21.40 2.60 3.39
CA SER A 8 20.19 1.97 2.84
C SER A 8 19.00 1.99 3.83
N TRP A 9 19.27 1.90 5.14
CA TRP A 9 18.23 1.94 6.18
C TRP A 9 17.62 3.34 6.35
N HIS A 10 18.38 4.40 6.06
CA HIS A 10 17.91 5.79 6.14
C HIS A 10 17.00 6.21 4.98
N ASN A 11 17.03 5.48 3.85
CA ASN A 11 16.22 5.78 2.67
C ASN A 11 14.88 5.02 2.64
N ILE A 12 14.55 4.24 3.68
CA ILE A 12 13.25 3.60 3.77
C ILE A 12 12.16 4.66 3.91
N LYS A 13 11.39 4.82 2.84
CA LYS A 13 10.21 5.67 2.80
C LYS A 13 9.07 4.96 3.51
N TRP A 14 8.96 5.20 4.82
CA TRP A 14 7.91 4.71 5.69
C TRP A 14 6.49 4.91 5.15
N ILE A 15 6.28 5.94 4.31
CA ILE A 15 4.99 6.18 3.64
C ILE A 15 4.53 4.96 2.81
N PHE A 16 5.44 4.23 2.16
CA PHE A 16 5.08 3.04 1.39
C PHE A 16 4.75 1.85 2.27
N VAL A 17 5.38 1.75 3.45
CA VAL A 17 5.08 0.71 4.44
C VAL A 17 3.66 0.89 4.98
N LEU A 18 3.24 2.14 5.19
CA LEU A 18 1.85 2.43 5.58
C LEU A 18 0.86 2.06 4.46
N PHE A 19 1.19 2.35 3.20
CA PHE A 19 0.36 1.94 2.06
C PHE A 19 0.27 0.41 1.91
N SER A 20 1.36 -0.33 2.14
CA SER A 20 1.33 -1.79 2.07
C SER A 20 0.53 -2.41 3.21
N LEU A 21 0.65 -1.88 4.44
CA LEU A 21 -0.18 -2.30 5.57
C LEU A 21 -1.67 -2.03 5.33
N ALA A 22 -2.01 -0.86 4.79
CA ALA A 22 -3.39 -0.54 4.43
C ALA A 22 -3.95 -1.51 3.36
N ALA A 23 -3.13 -1.88 2.36
CA ALA A 23 -3.52 -2.83 1.33
C ALA A 23 -3.77 -4.24 1.89
N ILE A 24 -2.92 -4.68 2.83
CA ILE A 24 -3.12 -5.94 3.55
C ILE A 24 -4.46 -5.90 4.31
N GLY A 25 -4.75 -4.79 5.00
CA GLY A 25 -6.04 -4.59 5.67
C GLY A 25 -7.23 -4.71 4.72
N ALA A 26 -7.14 -4.12 3.52
CA ALA A 26 -8.18 -4.26 2.50
C ALA A 26 -8.33 -5.71 2.00
N MET A 27 -7.24 -6.46 1.83
CA MET A 27 -7.30 -7.89 1.47
C MET A 27 -8.00 -8.73 2.55
N VAL A 28 -7.74 -8.44 3.83
CA VAL A 28 -8.41 -9.10 4.96
C VAL A 28 -9.91 -8.80 4.94
N LEU A 29 -10.31 -7.54 4.69
CA LEU A 29 -11.71 -7.15 4.57
C LEU A 29 -12.43 -7.88 3.43
N ILE A 30 -11.76 -8.12 2.29
CA ILE A 30 -12.31 -8.97 1.22
C ILE A 30 -12.58 -10.37 1.75
N GLY A 31 -11.63 -11.00 2.46
CA GLY A 31 -11.82 -12.32 3.06
C GLY A 31 -12.99 -12.37 4.03
N VAL A 32 -13.15 -11.35 4.88
CA VAL A 32 -14.30 -11.20 5.79
C VAL A 32 -15.60 -11.05 5.01
N ALA A 33 -15.65 -10.20 3.99
CA ALA A 33 -16.85 -10.00 3.18
C ALA A 33 -17.28 -11.28 2.44
N VAL A 34 -16.32 -12.07 1.96
CA VAL A 34 -16.56 -13.40 1.37
C VAL A 34 -17.11 -14.37 2.42
N ALA A 35 -16.56 -14.39 3.63
CA ALA A 35 -17.05 -15.23 4.72
C ALA A 35 -18.50 -14.89 5.10
N LEU A 36 -18.87 -13.60 5.07
CA LEU A 36 -20.25 -13.14 5.28
C LEU A 36 -21.16 -13.36 4.05
N ARG A 37 -20.64 -13.90 2.93
CA ARG A 37 -21.33 -14.03 1.63
C ARG A 37 -21.99 -12.73 1.16
N SER A 38 -21.38 -11.59 1.51
CA SER A 38 -21.92 -10.27 1.16
C SER A 38 -21.29 -9.80 -0.15
N VAL A 39 -22.06 -9.90 -1.24
CA VAL A 39 -21.65 -9.41 -2.57
C VAL A 39 -21.29 -7.92 -2.51
N VAL A 40 -22.09 -7.12 -1.82
CA VAL A 40 -21.83 -5.68 -1.65
C VAL A 40 -20.52 -5.44 -0.89
N GLY A 41 -20.27 -6.18 0.19
CA GLY A 41 -19.04 -6.06 0.98
C GLY A 41 -17.79 -6.39 0.17
N VAL A 42 -17.87 -7.37 -0.75
CA VAL A 42 -16.77 -7.73 -1.64
C VAL A 42 -16.47 -6.59 -2.62
N PHE A 43 -17.48 -6.03 -3.30
CA PHE A 43 -17.28 -4.91 -4.22
C PHE A 43 -16.72 -3.67 -3.51
N LEU A 44 -17.23 -3.35 -2.32
CA LEU A 44 -16.74 -2.22 -1.54
C LEU A 44 -15.26 -2.39 -1.15
N SER A 45 -14.89 -3.60 -0.75
CA SER A 45 -13.52 -3.92 -0.33
C SER A 45 -12.54 -3.92 -1.50
N ILE A 46 -12.97 -4.40 -2.68
CA ILE A 46 -12.19 -4.28 -3.93
C ILE A 46 -11.99 -2.82 -4.29
N LEU A 47 -13.05 -2.00 -4.23
CA LEU A 47 -12.96 -0.57 -4.52
C LEU A 47 -11.97 0.13 -3.56
N LEU A 48 -12.04 -0.20 -2.27
CA LEU A 48 -11.11 0.30 -1.25
C LEU A 48 -9.66 -0.08 -1.57
N LEU A 49 -9.42 -1.32 -2.00
CA LEU A 49 -8.10 -1.80 -2.38
C LEU A 49 -7.55 -1.05 -3.60
N LEU A 50 -8.39 -0.81 -4.62
CA LEU A 50 -8.04 -0.01 -5.79
C LEU A 50 -7.69 1.43 -5.42
N VAL A 51 -8.43 2.04 -4.48
CA VAL A 51 -8.13 3.38 -3.98
C VAL A 51 -6.78 3.40 -3.27
N ILE A 52 -6.52 2.49 -2.32
CA ILE A 52 -5.26 2.44 -1.58
C ILE A 52 -4.07 2.25 -2.53
N MET A 53 -4.18 1.34 -3.50
CA MET A 53 -3.12 1.11 -4.49
C MET A 53 -2.97 2.29 -5.47
N GLY A 54 -4.08 2.87 -5.94
CA GLY A 54 -4.05 4.04 -6.81
C GLY A 54 -3.36 5.24 -6.16
N PHE A 55 -3.65 5.50 -4.88
CA PHE A 55 -2.95 6.54 -4.11
C PHE A 55 -1.48 6.19 -3.85
N GLY A 56 -1.17 4.92 -3.57
CA GLY A 56 0.21 4.43 -3.45
C GLY A 56 1.03 4.65 -4.72
N PHE A 57 0.46 4.35 -5.89
CA PHE A 57 1.09 4.58 -7.19
C PHE A 57 1.22 6.07 -7.52
N LYS A 58 0.21 6.89 -7.22
CA LYS A 58 0.29 8.34 -7.38
C LYS A 58 1.44 8.92 -6.55
N ARG A 59 1.55 8.52 -5.28
CA ARG A 59 2.64 8.96 -4.41
C ARG A 59 4.01 8.45 -4.89
N LYS A 60 4.07 7.24 -5.45
CA LYS A 60 5.28 6.72 -6.11
C LYS A 60 5.69 7.53 -7.33
N LYS A 61 4.73 8.00 -8.13
CA LYS A 61 4.99 8.88 -9.27
C LYS A 61 5.49 10.26 -8.81
N GLU A 62 4.82 10.89 -7.84
CA GLU A 62 5.23 12.19 -7.28
C GLU A 62 6.67 12.16 -6.75
N MET A 63 7.07 11.06 -6.10
CA MET A 63 8.42 10.92 -5.57
C MET A 63 9.49 10.61 -6.64
N ARG A 64 9.08 10.08 -7.79
CA ARG A 64 9.94 9.93 -8.97
C ARG A 64 10.16 11.27 -9.65
N ASP A 65 9.10 12.05 -9.81
CA ASP A 65 9.16 13.38 -10.42
C ASP A 65 9.95 14.37 -9.54
N ALA A 66 9.93 14.18 -8.21
CA ALA A 66 10.75 14.93 -7.27
C ALA A 66 12.22 14.46 -7.17
N GLY A 67 12.66 13.48 -7.96
CA GLY A 67 14.03 12.95 -7.94
C GLY A 67 14.42 12.23 -6.63
N ALA A 68 13.44 11.89 -5.80
CA ALA A 68 13.66 11.26 -4.50
C ALA A 68 13.58 9.73 -4.56
N LEU A 69 13.52 9.14 -5.76
CA LEU A 69 13.44 7.69 -6.03
C LEU A 69 14.54 7.27 -6.99
#